data_AF-A0A523NZU7-F1
#
_entry.id   AF-A0A523NZU7-F1
#
_cell.length_a   1.000
_cell.length_b   1.000
_cell.length_c   1.000
_cell.angle_alpha   90.00
_cell.angle_beta   90.00
_cell.angle_gamma   90.00
#
_symmetry.space_group_name_H-M   'P 1'
#
loop_
_entity.id
_entity.type
_entity.pdbx_description
1 polymer ?
#
loop_
_entity_poly.entity_id
_entity_poly.type
_entity_poly.pdbx_seq_one_letter_code
_entity_poly.pdbx_strand_id
1 'polypeptide(L)'
;MADTPKLPAGLDWKAITPEDSPKTPLDTFADPKLLDLATAKLSVGDPAYDFKSRIYDYSDGVERDTGRLFHLATVTKEKPVALI
;
A
#
# COMPACT_ATOMS: atom_id res chain seq x y z
N MET A 1 21.50 2.06 3.84
CA MET A 1 21.32 2.34 2.40
C MET A 1 20.04 1.63 2.01
N ALA A 2 18.98 2.36 1.64
CA ALA A 2 17.73 1.74 1.22
C ALA A 2 17.95 1.06 -0.13
N ASP A 3 17.53 -0.19 -0.27
CA ASP A 3 17.57 -0.89 -1.55
C ASP A 3 16.78 -0.09 -2.59
N THR A 4 17.44 0.28 -3.70
CA THR A 4 16.74 0.91 -4.83
C THR A 4 15.68 -0.08 -5.32
N PRO A 5 14.40 0.30 -5.34
CA PRO A 5 13.35 -0.60 -5.82
C PRO A 5 13.64 -0.99 -7.26
N LYS A 6 13.71 -2.30 -7.49
CA LYS A 6 13.91 -2.90 -8.81
C LYS A 6 12.55 -3.18 -9.42
N LEU A 7 12.46 -3.04 -10.74
CA LEU A 7 11.28 -3.50 -11.47
C LEU A 7 11.03 -4.99 -11.17
N PRO A 8 9.78 -5.41 -10.97
CA PRO A 8 9.43 -6.82 -10.83
C PRO A 8 9.97 -7.63 -12.02
N ALA A 9 10.55 -8.79 -11.74
CA ALA A 9 11.02 -9.68 -12.79
C ALA A 9 9.84 -10.07 -13.70
N GLY A 10 10.00 -9.86 -15.01
CA GLY A 10 8.97 -10.17 -16.01
C GLY A 10 7.95 -9.06 -16.27
N LEU A 11 8.04 -7.89 -15.64
CA LEU A 11 7.19 -6.75 -15.98
C LEU A 11 7.61 -6.14 -17.32
N ASP A 12 6.78 -6.29 -18.35
CA ASP A 12 6.91 -5.56 -19.61
C ASP A 12 6.35 -4.14 -19.47
N TRP A 13 7.16 -3.27 -18.86
CA TRP A 13 6.77 -1.89 -18.60
C TRP A 13 6.53 -1.09 -19.88
N LYS A 14 7.10 -1.50 -21.02
CA LYS A 14 6.91 -0.83 -22.32
C LYS A 14 5.51 -1.06 -22.87
N ALA A 15 4.89 -2.20 -22.58
CA ALA A 15 3.52 -2.48 -22.99
C ALA A 15 2.47 -1.64 -22.24
N ILE A 16 2.80 -1.12 -21.05
CA ILE A 16 1.88 -0.38 -20.18
C ILE A 16 2.17 1.13 -20.10
N THR A 17 3.31 1.56 -20.62
CA THR A 17 3.71 2.98 -20.64
C THR A 17 3.47 3.53 -22.03
N PRO A 18 2.62 4.55 -22.22
CA PRO A 18 2.44 5.22 -23.50
C PRO A 18 3.77 5.70 -24.09
N GLU A 19 3.92 5.63 -25.42
CA GLU A 19 5.17 6.02 -26.11
C GLU A 19 5.50 7.50 -25.94
N ASP A 20 4.49 8.35 -25.71
CA ASP A 20 4.61 9.78 -25.46
C ASP A 20 4.78 10.13 -23.98
N SER A 21 4.94 9.12 -23.10
CA SER A 21 5.13 9.38 -21.68
C SER A 21 6.45 10.13 -21.42
N PRO A 22 6.42 11.26 -20.69
CA PRO A 22 7.62 12.05 -20.40
C PRO A 22 8.57 11.36 -19.42
N LYS A 23 8.11 10.29 -18.75
CA LYS A 23 8.89 9.48 -17.79
C LYS A 23 8.52 8.00 -17.93
N THR A 24 9.52 7.14 -17.77
CA THR A 24 9.34 5.71 -17.66
C THR A 24 9.16 5.28 -16.19
N PRO A 25 8.69 4.06 -15.92
CA PRO A 25 8.72 3.51 -14.58
C PRO A 25 10.13 3.48 -13.98
N LEU A 26 11.17 3.22 -14.79
CA LEU A 26 12.57 3.28 -14.33
C LEU A 26 12.94 4.67 -13.81
N ASP A 27 12.52 5.73 -14.51
CA ASP A 27 12.75 7.11 -14.06
C ASP A 27 12.03 7.42 -12.75
N THR A 28 10.87 6.80 -12.55
CA THR A 28 10.07 6.93 -11.32
C THR A 28 10.74 6.22 -10.14
N PHE A 29 11.25 5.00 -10.35
CA PHE A 29 11.99 4.25 -9.33
C PHE A 29 13.37 4.83 -9.02
N ALA A 30 13.93 5.68 -9.89
CA ALA A 30 15.18 6.38 -9.66
C ALA A 30 15.01 7.76 -8.99
N ASP A 31 13.80 8.33 -8.96
CA ASP A 31 13.54 9.66 -8.40
C ASP A 31 13.43 9.60 -6.86
N PRO A 32 14.38 10.17 -6.11
CA PRO A 32 14.36 10.11 -4.65
C PRO A 32 13.10 10.74 -4.05
N LYS A 33 12.50 11.74 -4.71
CA LYS A 33 11.27 12.38 -4.22
C LYS A 33 10.07 11.46 -4.34
N LEU A 34 10.01 10.63 -5.38
CA LEU A 34 8.93 9.67 -5.56
C LEU A 34 9.10 8.45 -4.67
N LEU A 35 10.35 8.00 -4.46
CA LEU A 35 10.65 6.95 -3.48
C LEU A 35 10.26 7.36 -2.06
N ASP A 36 10.46 8.63 -1.71
CA ASP A 36 10.08 9.18 -0.41
C ASP A 36 8.57 9.12 -0.13
N LEU A 37 7.73 9.07 -1.18
CA LEU A 37 6.28 8.91 -1.07
C LEU A 37 5.86 7.45 -0.83
N ALA A 38 6.73 6.47 -1.10
CA ALA A 38 6.41 5.06 -0.93
C ALA A 38 6.28 4.65 0.54
N THR A 39 6.89 5.41 1.46
CA THR A 39 6.80 5.16 2.89
C THR A 39 6.02 6.29 3.55
N ALA A 40 4.92 5.95 4.22
CA ALA A 40 4.18 6.93 5.01
C ALA A 40 5.07 7.44 6.16
N LYS A 41 5.34 8.75 6.17
CA LYS A 41 6.09 9.41 7.25
C LYS A 41 5.14 9.77 8.38
N LEU A 42 4.93 8.82 9.28
CA LEU A 42 4.09 8.98 10.47
C LEU A 42 4.95 8.99 11.73
N SER A 43 4.60 9.85 12.68
CA SER A 43 5.18 9.96 14.02
C SER A 43 4.19 9.54 15.09
N VAL A 44 4.69 9.22 16.29
CA VAL A 44 3.81 8.95 17.44
C VAL A 44 2.97 10.20 17.74
N GLY A 45 1.65 10.03 17.79
CA GLY A 45 0.69 11.11 17.98
C GLY A 45 0.07 11.64 16.69
N ASP A 46 0.62 11.31 15.52
CA ASP A 46 -0.02 11.64 14.26
C ASP A 46 -1.32 10.84 14.08
N PRO A 47 -2.35 11.42 13.43
CA PRO A 47 -3.54 10.68 13.04
C PRO A 47 -3.16 9.49 12.15
N ALA A 48 -3.66 8.30 12.49
CA ALA A 48 -3.52 7.15 11.63
C ALA A 48 -4.26 7.36 10.30
N TYR A 49 -3.68 6.88 9.20
CA TYR A 49 -4.34 6.90 7.89
C TYR A 49 -5.61 6.04 7.93
N ASP A 50 -6.75 6.65 7.64
CA ASP A 50 -8.03 5.95 7.64
C ASP A 50 -8.21 5.09 6.40
N PHE A 51 -8.66 3.85 6.59
CA PHE A 51 -8.89 2.91 5.50
C PHE A 51 -10.11 2.03 5.75
N LYS A 52 -10.59 1.42 4.67
CA LYS A 52 -11.66 0.44 4.69
C LYS A 52 -11.20 -0.84 4.02
N SER A 53 -11.47 -1.98 4.64
CA SER A 53 -11.14 -3.30 4.10
C SER A 53 -12.23 -4.31 4.43
N ARG A 54 -12.38 -5.36 3.61
CA ARG A 54 -13.27 -6.47 3.95
C ARG A 54 -12.65 -7.30 5.08
N ILE A 55 -13.51 -7.83 5.94
CA ILE A 55 -13.10 -8.80 6.94
C ILE A 55 -13.26 -10.18 6.33
N TYR A 56 -12.19 -10.96 6.36
CA TYR A 56 -12.17 -12.34 5.93
C TYR A 56 -11.99 -13.25 7.16
N ASP A 57 -12.65 -14.39 7.13
CA ASP A 57 -12.44 -15.49 8.06
C ASP A 57 -11.50 -16.50 7.42
N TYR A 58 -10.49 -16.92 8.17
CA TYR A 58 -9.50 -17.93 7.79
C TYR A 58 -9.48 -19.11 8.79
N SER A 59 -10.51 -19.26 9.62
CA SER A 59 -10.56 -20.28 10.68
C SER A 59 -10.46 -21.72 10.16
N ASP A 60 -10.87 -21.95 8.91
CA ASP A 60 -10.75 -23.24 8.21
C ASP A 60 -9.55 -23.31 7.25
N GLY A 61 -8.66 -22.31 7.29
CA GLY A 61 -7.49 -22.20 6.42
C GLY A 61 -7.81 -21.69 5.01
N VAL A 62 -9.06 -21.36 4.71
CA VAL A 62 -9.50 -20.80 3.42
C VAL A 62 -10.02 -19.39 3.63
N GLU A 63 -9.72 -18.48 2.71
CA GLU A 63 -10.28 -17.13 2.73
C GLU A 63 -11.79 -17.16 2.50
N ARG A 64 -12.57 -16.72 3.49
CA ARG A 64 -14.02 -16.54 3.37
C ARG A 64 -14.42 -15.11 3.68
N ASP A 65 -15.08 -14.46 2.72
CA ASP A 65 -15.66 -13.15 2.95
C ASP A 65 -16.77 -13.23 3.99
N THR A 66 -16.66 -12.47 5.09
CA THR A 66 -17.69 -12.43 6.13
C THR A 66 -18.83 -11.46 5.80
N GLY A 67 -18.76 -10.74 4.68
CA GLY A 67 -19.68 -9.67 4.29
C GLY A 67 -19.57 -8.40 5.16
N ARG A 68 -18.55 -8.32 6.02
CA ARG A 68 -18.35 -7.20 6.95
C ARG A 68 -17.22 -6.32 6.45
N LEU A 69 -17.36 -5.02 6.71
CA LEU A 69 -16.34 -4.03 6.39
C LEU A 69 -15.68 -3.55 7.68
N PHE A 70 -14.35 -3.60 7.72
CA PHE A 70 -13.53 -2.91 8.70
C PHE A 70 -13.35 -1.46 8.27
N HIS A 71 -13.55 -0.52 9.18
CA HIS A 71 -13.27 0.90 8.98
C HIS A 71 -12.47 1.43 10.17
N LEU A 72 -11.21 1.80 9.94
CA LEU A 72 -10.27 2.12 11.02
C LEU A 72 -10.81 3.25 11.92
N ALA A 73 -11.25 4.37 11.33
CA ALA A 73 -11.76 5.51 12.10
C ALA A 73 -13.01 5.22 12.93
N THR A 74 -13.75 4.16 12.63
CA THR A 74 -14.88 3.71 13.44
C THR A 74 -14.38 2.87 14.61
N VAL A 75 -13.54 1.86 14.33
CA VAL A 75 -13.09 0.90 15.34
C VAL A 75 -12.19 1.54 16.40
N THR A 76 -11.34 2.51 16.01
CA THR A 76 -10.44 3.20 16.95
C THR A 76 -11.16 4.04 17.99
N LYS A 77 -12.45 4.38 17.77
CA LYS A 77 -13.28 5.05 18.77
C LYS A 77 -13.76 4.11 19.88
N GLU A 78 -13.84 2.81 19.59
CA GLU A 78 -14.35 1.80 20.51
C GLU A 78 -13.24 1.11 21.29
N LYS A 79 -12.09 0.87 20.64
CA LYS A 79 -10.97 0.14 21.24
C LYS A 79 -9.63 0.47 20.57
N PRO A 80 -8.50 0.26 21.27
CA PRO A 80 -7.18 0.31 20.65
C PRO A 80 -7.05 -0.71 19.50
N VAL A 81 -6.32 -0.33 18.46
CA VAL A 81 -6.06 -1.17 17.26
C VAL A 81 -4.55 -1.25 17.02
N ALA A 82 -4.06 -2.46 16.77
CA ALA A 82 -2.71 -2.70 16.28
C ALA A 82 -2.79 -3.16 14.82
N LEU A 83 -2.04 -2.50 13.93
CA LEU A 83 -1.88 -2.89 12.53
C LEU A 83 -0.54 -3.61 12.39
N ILE A 84 -0.55 -4.79 11.76
CA ILE A 84 0.60 -5.69 11.61
C ILE A 84 0.80 -5.96 10.12
#